data_AF-A0A166HMD9-F1
#
_entry.id   AF-A0A166HMD9-F1
#
_cell.length_a   1.000
_cell.length_b   1.000
_cell.length_c   1.000
_cell.angle_alpha   90.00
_cell.angle_beta   90.00
_cell.angle_gamma   90.00
#
_symmetry.space_group_name_H-M   'P 1'
#
loop_
_entity.id
_entity.type
_entity.pdbx_description
1 polymer ?
#
loop_
_entity_poly.entity_id
_entity_poly.type
_entity_poly.pdbx_seq_one_letter_code
_entity_poly.pdbx_strand_id
1 'polypeptide(L)'
;MLLAAAAKVAYTFYRHNKDVNRFLQSNGSISRTSYMRVLILASIDILLTLPLGIMKLVLSIIPDLQGPIDPMPFYGGWKNLHTTFWSPVSFSYEQISVEVVELYVSNWTDPVLAFVIFALFGLTPDARASYWSAITIVGGWFGWRPTPSEQDIPVLESMQFGPRREEPDSASLDAEMGMWVD
;
A
#
# COMPACT_ATOMS: atom_id res chain seq x y z
N MET A 1 28.54 -19.40 -24.06
CA MET A 1 27.52 -18.35 -24.31
C MET A 1 26.50 -18.24 -23.15
N LEU A 2 25.86 -19.34 -22.72
CA LEU A 2 24.85 -19.33 -21.64
C LEU A 2 25.37 -18.85 -20.27
N LEU A 3 26.58 -19.24 -19.86
CA LEU A 3 27.17 -18.81 -18.58
C LEU A 3 27.48 -17.31 -18.53
N ALA A 4 27.90 -16.72 -19.66
CA ALA A 4 28.16 -15.29 -19.75
C ALA A 4 26.86 -14.48 -19.70
N ALA A 5 25.78 -14.99 -20.32
CA ALA A 5 24.45 -14.39 -20.21
C ALA A 5 23.92 -14.47 -18.78
N ALA A 6 24.02 -15.64 -18.13
CA ALA A 6 23.61 -15.82 -16.74
C ALA A 6 24.40 -14.91 -15.77
N ALA A 7 25.71 -14.80 -15.94
CA ALA A 7 26.55 -13.89 -15.15
C ALA A 7 26.17 -12.42 -15.35
N LYS A 8 25.86 -12.02 -16.59
CA LYS A 8 25.42 -10.65 -16.90
C LYS A 8 24.05 -10.34 -16.30
N VAL A 9 23.13 -11.29 -16.34
CA VAL A 9 21.81 -11.18 -15.69
C VAL A 9 21.98 -11.08 -14.18
N ALA A 10 22.73 -12.00 -13.56
CA ALA A 10 23.00 -12.00 -12.13
C ALA A 10 23.68 -10.70 -11.65
N TYR A 11 24.66 -10.20 -12.41
CA TYR A 11 25.32 -8.93 -12.12
C TYR A 11 24.36 -7.74 -12.22
N THR A 12 23.47 -7.74 -13.20
CA THR A 12 22.47 -6.68 -13.38
C THR A 12 21.46 -6.68 -12.23
N PHE A 13 20.94 -7.86 -11.85
CA PHE A 13 20.07 -8.00 -10.67
C PHE A 13 20.78 -7.61 -9.38
N TYR A 14 22.03 -7.99 -9.19
CA TYR A 14 22.83 -7.61 -8.03
C TYR A 14 23.02 -6.10 -7.93
N ARG A 15 23.38 -5.45 -9.04
CA ARG A 15 23.55 -3.99 -9.09
C ARG A 15 22.23 -3.27 -8.82
N HIS A 16 21.15 -3.72 -9.46
CA HIS A 16 19.82 -3.16 -9.25
C HIS A 16 19.37 -3.27 -7.78
N ASN A 17 19.57 -4.44 -7.16
CA ASN A 17 19.25 -4.64 -5.75
C ASN A 17 20.10 -3.75 -4.83
N LYS A 18 21.38 -3.55 -5.16
CA LYS A 18 22.27 -2.65 -4.42
C LYS A 18 21.81 -1.19 -4.53
N ASP A 19 21.42 -0.75 -5.72
CA ASP A 19 20.95 0.62 -5.96
C ASP A 19 19.62 0.88 -5.25
N VAL A 20 18.67 -0.06 -5.32
CA VAL A 20 17.40 -0.02 -4.56
C VAL A 20 17.66 0.01 -3.05
N ASN A 21 18.53 -0.86 -2.54
CA ASN A 21 18.85 -0.89 -1.12
C ASN A 21 19.55 0.39 -0.65
N ARG A 22 20.45 0.96 -1.48
CA ARG A 22 21.08 2.25 -1.19
C ARG A 22 20.06 3.38 -1.13
N PHE A 23 19.12 3.43 -2.07
CA PHE A 23 18.05 4.42 -2.09
C PHE A 23 17.15 4.34 -0.85
N LEU A 24 16.76 3.11 -0.46
CA LEU A 24 15.94 2.88 0.73
C LEU A 24 16.68 3.21 2.03
N GLN A 25 18.02 3.05 2.07
CA GLN A 25 18.84 3.45 3.21
C GLN A 25 19.07 4.97 3.28
N SER A 26 19.18 5.65 2.14
CA SER A 26 19.40 7.10 2.10
C SER A 26 18.13 7.92 2.36
N ASN A 27 16.95 7.36 2.07
CA ASN A 27 15.67 8.02 2.31
C ASN A 27 14.96 7.41 3.52
N GLY A 28 15.13 8.00 4.70
CA GLY A 28 14.42 7.60 5.91
C GLY A 28 12.90 7.81 5.88
N SER A 29 12.38 8.48 4.83
CA SER A 29 10.95 8.78 4.66
C SER A 29 10.13 7.55 4.24
N ILE A 30 10.71 6.59 3.51
CA ILE A 30 9.99 5.40 3.02
C ILE A 30 10.63 4.15 3.61
N SER A 31 9.88 3.42 4.44
CA SER A 31 10.35 2.15 4.97
C SER A 31 10.56 1.11 3.85
N ARG A 32 11.60 0.27 3.98
CA ARG A 32 11.86 -0.86 3.06
C ARG A 32 10.63 -1.77 2.91
N THR A 33 9.88 -1.95 3.99
CA THR A 33 8.66 -2.77 4.00
C THR A 33 7.55 -2.14 3.15
N SER A 34 7.36 -0.82 3.24
CA SER A 34 6.36 -0.10 2.43
C SER A 34 6.69 -0.18 0.93
N TYR A 35 7.97 -0.03 0.57
CA TYR A 35 8.41 -0.19 -0.81
C TYR A 35 8.13 -1.60 -1.35
N MET A 36 8.48 -2.64 -0.58
CA MET A 36 8.24 -4.03 -1.00
C MET A 36 6.74 -4.33 -1.15
N ARG A 37 5.87 -3.78 -0.30
CA ARG A 37 4.41 -3.93 -0.43
C ARG A 37 3.90 -3.36 -1.75
N VAL A 38 4.33 -2.14 -2.11
CA VAL A 38 3.96 -1.50 -3.39
C VAL A 38 4.50 -2.31 -4.57
N LEU A 39 5.73 -2.81 -4.48
CA LEU A 39 6.33 -3.63 -5.53
C LEU A 39 5.59 -4.96 -5.74
N ILE A 40 5.17 -5.62 -4.65
CA ILE A 40 4.36 -6.84 -4.71
C ILE A 40 3.00 -6.54 -5.34
N LEU A 41 2.34 -5.46 -4.92
CA LEU A 41 1.06 -5.04 -5.50
C LEU A 41 1.19 -4.82 -7.01
N ALA A 42 2.20 -4.05 -7.45
CA ALA A 42 2.43 -3.78 -8.86
C ALA A 42 2.76 -5.05 -9.66
N SER A 43 3.48 -5.99 -9.06
CA SER A 43 3.80 -7.27 -9.71
C SER A 43 2.55 -8.12 -9.90
N ILE A 44 1.67 -8.22 -8.89
CA ILE A 44 0.40 -8.94 -8.97
C ILE A 44 -0.53 -8.27 -9.98
N ASP A 45 -0.63 -6.95 -9.94
CA ASP A 45 -1.43 -6.17 -10.88
C ASP A 45 -1.03 -6.45 -12.33
N ILE A 46 0.27 -6.40 -12.66
CA ILE A 46 0.76 -6.73 -14.01
C ILE A 46 0.46 -8.19 -14.37
N LEU A 47 0.67 -9.13 -13.45
CA LEU A 47 0.42 -10.56 -13.70
C LEU A 47 -1.06 -10.87 -13.96
N LEU A 48 -1.99 -10.10 -13.38
CA LEU A 48 -3.41 -10.28 -13.59
C LEU A 48 -3.91 -9.48 -14.80
N THR A 49 -3.61 -8.19 -14.87
CA THR A 49 -4.19 -7.28 -15.87
C THR A 49 -3.63 -7.52 -17.27
N LEU A 50 -2.33 -7.80 -17.40
CA LEU A 50 -1.68 -7.88 -18.70
C LEU A 50 -2.14 -9.09 -19.52
N PRO A 51 -2.16 -10.33 -18.98
CA PRO A 51 -2.67 -11.47 -19.74
C PRO A 51 -4.16 -11.34 -20.07
N LEU A 52 -4.97 -10.80 -19.15
CA LEU A 52 -6.39 -10.58 -19.39
C LEU A 52 -6.61 -9.55 -20.50
N GLY A 53 -5.89 -8.43 -20.47
CA GLY A 53 -5.96 -7.42 -21.53
C GLY A 53 -5.60 -7.99 -22.91
N ILE A 54 -4.55 -8.82 -22.99
CA ILE A 54 -4.16 -9.50 -24.23
C ILE A 54 -5.28 -10.43 -24.70
N MET A 55 -5.84 -11.27 -23.81
CA MET A 55 -6.93 -12.18 -24.17
C MET A 55 -8.15 -11.42 -24.70
N LYS A 56 -8.59 -10.35 -24.03
CA LYS A 56 -9.72 -9.52 -24.49
C LYS A 56 -9.46 -8.92 -25.87
N LEU A 57 -8.26 -8.40 -26.08
CA LEU A 57 -7.88 -7.80 -27.35
C LEU A 57 -7.86 -8.83 -28.48
N VAL A 58 -7.29 -10.01 -28.22
CA VAL A 58 -7.25 -11.10 -29.21
C VAL A 58 -8.66 -11.62 -29.54
N LEU A 59 -9.51 -11.82 -28.53
CA LEU A 59 -10.89 -12.29 -28.72
C LEU A 59 -11.77 -11.27 -29.44
N SER A 60 -11.48 -9.98 -29.27
CA SER A 60 -12.16 -8.92 -30.02
C SER A 60 -11.72 -8.87 -31.48
N ILE A 61 -10.43 -9.03 -31.78
CA ILE A 61 -9.88 -8.84 -33.13
C ILE A 61 -10.03 -10.07 -34.03
N ILE A 62 -9.85 -11.29 -33.50
CA ILE A 62 -9.84 -12.51 -34.34
C ILE A 62 -11.15 -12.71 -35.13
N PRO A 63 -12.34 -12.58 -34.53
CA PRO A 63 -13.60 -12.75 -35.25
C PRO A 63 -13.75 -11.76 -36.41
N ASP A 64 -13.33 -10.51 -36.21
CA ASP A 64 -13.38 -9.45 -37.23
C ASP A 64 -12.40 -9.71 -38.38
N LEU A 65 -11.27 -10.36 -38.12
CA LEU A 65 -10.30 -10.76 -39.15
C LEU A 65 -10.71 -12.02 -39.94
N GLN A 66 -11.54 -12.88 -39.34
CA GLN A 66 -11.95 -14.16 -39.92
C GLN A 66 -13.35 -14.13 -40.56
N GLY A 67 -14.17 -13.15 -40.22
CA GLY A 67 -15.50 -12.94 -40.80
C GLY A 67 -15.44 -12.36 -42.23
N PRO A 68 -16.58 -12.33 -42.94
CA PRO A 68 -16.71 -11.52 -44.15
C PRO A 68 -16.28 -10.08 -43.83
N ILE A 69 -15.55 -9.43 -44.75
CA ILE A 69 -15.21 -8.00 -44.65
C ILE A 69 -16.50 -7.20 -44.89
N ASP A 70 -17.46 -7.31 -43.97
CA ASP A 70 -18.53 -6.35 -43.87
C ASP A 70 -17.93 -5.10 -43.21
N PRO A 71 -18.14 -3.90 -43.79
CA PRO A 71 -17.62 -2.69 -43.20
C PRO A 71 -18.21 -2.56 -41.80
N MET A 72 -17.37 -2.70 -40.77
CA MET A 72 -17.77 -2.55 -39.38
C MET A 72 -18.43 -1.18 -39.25
N PRO A 73 -19.76 -1.11 -39.05
CA PRO A 73 -20.44 0.16 -39.09
C PRO A 73 -19.98 0.94 -37.86
N PHE A 74 -19.29 2.07 -38.09
CA PHE A 74 -18.85 3.00 -37.04
C PHE A 74 -19.99 3.37 -36.07
N TYR A 75 -21.23 3.30 -36.54
CA TYR A 75 -22.43 3.42 -35.71
C TYR A 75 -23.62 2.68 -36.34
N GLY A 76 -24.20 1.70 -35.63
CA GLY A 76 -25.35 0.90 -36.09
C GLY A 76 -26.70 1.64 -36.12
N GLY A 77 -26.72 2.94 -35.81
CA GLY A 77 -27.92 3.77 -35.78
C GLY A 77 -28.73 3.66 -34.48
N TRP A 78 -29.57 4.67 -34.22
CA TRP A 78 -30.49 4.71 -33.06
C TRP A 78 -31.44 3.50 -33.01
N LYS A 79 -31.79 2.94 -34.19
CA LYS A 79 -32.66 1.76 -34.30
C LYS A 79 -32.09 0.54 -33.58
N ASN A 80 -30.80 0.25 -33.76
CA ASN A 80 -30.14 -0.91 -33.11
C ASN A 80 -30.13 -0.78 -31.58
N LEU A 81 -29.95 0.44 -31.09
CA LEU A 81 -29.98 0.76 -29.66
C LEU A 81 -31.39 0.68 -29.04
N HIS A 82 -32.46 0.58 -29.84
CA HIS A 82 -33.84 0.64 -29.34
C HIS A 82 -34.65 -0.62 -29.66
N THR A 83 -34.14 -1.49 -30.51
CA THR A 83 -34.79 -2.78 -30.83
C THR A 83 -34.46 -3.89 -29.84
N THR A 84 -33.29 -3.84 -29.18
CA THR A 84 -32.76 -4.99 -28.42
C THR A 84 -32.73 -4.77 -26.89
N PHE A 85 -32.94 -3.54 -26.41
CA PHE A 85 -32.69 -3.15 -25.02
C PHE A 85 -33.69 -3.65 -23.97
N TRP A 86 -34.69 -4.46 -24.34
CA TRP A 86 -35.75 -4.90 -23.42
C TRP A 86 -35.72 -6.38 -23.04
N SER A 87 -34.77 -7.17 -23.57
CA SER A 87 -34.62 -8.56 -23.14
C SER A 87 -33.16 -8.88 -22.82
N PRO A 88 -32.86 -9.42 -21.63
CA PRO A 88 -31.50 -9.85 -21.31
C PRO A 88 -31.07 -10.95 -22.27
N VAL A 89 -29.86 -10.84 -22.81
CA VAL A 89 -29.23 -11.90 -23.60
C VAL A 89 -28.87 -13.03 -22.65
N SER A 90 -29.57 -14.16 -22.75
CA SER A 90 -29.29 -15.36 -21.96
C SER A 90 -28.43 -16.33 -22.75
N PHE A 91 -27.36 -16.83 -22.13
CA PHE A 91 -26.55 -17.91 -22.67
C PHE A 91 -26.92 -19.23 -21.99
N SER A 92 -27.04 -20.32 -22.75
CA SER A 92 -27.20 -21.65 -22.19
C SER A 92 -25.91 -22.08 -21.49
N TYR A 93 -25.99 -22.76 -20.33
CA TYR A 93 -24.81 -23.31 -19.65
C TYR A 93 -24.08 -24.37 -20.48
N GLU A 94 -24.76 -25.00 -21.45
CA GLU A 94 -24.09 -25.92 -22.40
C GLU A 94 -23.25 -25.17 -23.45
N GLN A 95 -23.43 -23.85 -23.56
CA GLN A 95 -22.66 -22.96 -24.40
C GLN A 95 -21.65 -22.17 -23.54
N ILE A 96 -20.87 -22.84 -22.69
CA ILE A 96 -19.70 -22.21 -22.04
C ILE A 96 -18.75 -21.77 -23.15
N SER A 97 -18.97 -20.55 -23.63
CA SER A 97 -18.16 -19.89 -24.62
C SER A 97 -16.98 -19.25 -23.93
N VAL A 98 -15.96 -18.92 -24.72
CA VAL A 98 -14.79 -18.18 -24.24
C VAL A 98 -15.22 -16.84 -23.61
N GLU A 99 -16.34 -16.26 -24.04
CA GLU A 99 -16.90 -15.01 -23.53
C GLU A 99 -17.42 -15.15 -22.09
N VAL A 100 -18.01 -16.29 -21.74
CA VAL A 100 -18.48 -16.54 -20.36
C VAL A 100 -17.28 -16.63 -19.41
N VAL A 101 -16.22 -17.35 -19.81
CA VAL A 101 -14.99 -17.45 -19.02
C VAL A 101 -14.34 -16.07 -18.86
N GLU A 102 -14.27 -15.29 -19.95
CA GLU A 102 -13.76 -13.92 -19.91
C GLU A 102 -14.54 -13.04 -18.92
N LEU A 103 -15.88 -13.09 -18.97
CA LEU A 103 -16.74 -12.33 -18.08
C LEU A 103 -16.51 -12.69 -16.62
N TYR A 104 -16.45 -13.98 -16.29
CA TYR A 104 -16.17 -14.43 -14.94
C TYR A 104 -14.80 -13.96 -14.46
N VAL A 105 -13.74 -14.17 -15.25
CA VAL A 105 -12.39 -13.78 -14.83
C VAL A 105 -12.27 -12.27 -14.67
N SER A 106 -12.89 -11.49 -15.57
CA SER A 106 -12.94 -10.03 -15.45
C SER A 106 -13.64 -9.59 -14.17
N ASN A 107 -14.79 -10.18 -13.83
CA ASN A 107 -15.55 -9.82 -12.63
C ASN A 107 -14.83 -10.19 -11.33
N TRP A 108 -14.00 -11.23 -11.33
CA TRP A 108 -13.24 -11.65 -10.15
C TRP A 108 -11.90 -10.93 -9.99
N THR A 109 -11.40 -10.26 -11.03
CA THR A 109 -10.11 -9.54 -10.97
C THR A 109 -10.15 -8.39 -9.96
N ASP A 110 -11.23 -7.59 -9.96
CA ASP A 110 -11.35 -6.45 -9.04
C ASP A 110 -11.45 -6.89 -7.56
N PRO A 111 -12.30 -7.87 -7.17
CA PRO A 111 -12.29 -8.41 -5.82
C PRO A 111 -10.93 -8.96 -5.39
N VAL A 112 -10.25 -9.72 -6.26
CA VAL A 112 -8.94 -10.29 -5.95
C VAL A 112 -7.92 -9.19 -5.67
N LEU A 113 -7.89 -8.15 -6.50
CA LEU A 113 -6.99 -7.02 -6.31
C LEU A 113 -7.31 -6.26 -5.01
N ALA A 114 -8.60 -6.07 -4.70
CA ALA A 114 -9.01 -5.47 -3.43
C ALA A 114 -8.54 -6.26 -2.21
N PHE A 115 -8.64 -7.60 -2.25
CA PHE A 115 -8.12 -8.46 -1.17
C PHE A 115 -6.60 -8.37 -1.06
N VAL A 116 -5.88 -8.32 -2.19
CA VAL A 116 -4.41 -8.17 -2.21
C VAL A 116 -4.00 -6.83 -1.59
N ILE A 117 -4.65 -5.73 -1.98
CA ILE A 117 -4.40 -4.40 -1.40
C ILE A 117 -4.67 -4.43 0.11
N PHE A 118 -5.81 -4.97 0.53
CA PHE A 118 -6.13 -5.08 1.95
C PHE A 118 -5.12 -5.95 2.71
N ALA A 119 -4.67 -7.07 2.15
CA ALA A 119 -3.67 -7.92 2.79
C ALA A 119 -2.31 -7.20 2.93
N LEU A 120 -1.90 -6.43 1.92
CA LEU A 120 -0.62 -5.73 1.93
C LEU A 120 -0.61 -4.48 2.82
N PHE A 121 -1.71 -3.73 2.85
CA PHE A 121 -1.78 -2.41 3.52
C PHE A 121 -2.68 -2.39 4.76
N GLY A 122 -3.72 -3.22 4.81
CA GLY A 122 -4.67 -3.30 5.92
C GLY A 122 -4.23 -4.21 7.07
N LEU A 123 -3.41 -5.24 6.82
CA LEU A 123 -2.92 -6.14 7.88
C LEU A 123 -1.63 -5.68 8.58
N THR A 124 -1.27 -4.42 8.40
CA THR A 124 -0.02 -3.86 8.92
C THR A 124 -0.15 -3.52 10.41
N PRO A 125 0.93 -3.58 11.22
CA PRO A 125 0.86 -3.22 12.64
C PRO A 125 0.29 -1.80 12.85
N ASP A 126 0.72 -0.85 12.01
CA ASP A 126 0.26 0.54 12.04
C ASP A 126 -1.25 0.64 11.70
N ALA A 127 -1.70 -0.09 10.67
CA ALA A 127 -3.12 -0.14 10.31
C ALA A 127 -3.96 -0.77 11.43
N ARG A 128 -3.49 -1.85 12.05
CA ARG A 128 -4.18 -2.51 13.17
C ARG A 128 -4.26 -1.62 14.41
N ALA A 129 -3.19 -0.90 14.72
CA ALA A 129 -3.19 0.09 15.81
C ALA A 129 -4.20 1.21 15.52
N SER A 130 -4.28 1.67 14.26
CA SER A 130 -5.28 2.64 13.82
C SER A 130 -6.72 2.09 13.94
N TYR A 131 -6.96 0.84 13.53
CA TYR A 131 -8.27 0.18 13.66
C TYR A 131 -8.68 0.07 15.13
N TRP A 132 -7.73 -0.32 15.99
CA TRP A 132 -7.97 -0.38 17.42
C TRP A 132 -8.33 0.99 17.99
N SER A 133 -7.57 2.04 17.62
CA SER A 133 -7.87 3.42 18.00
C SER A 133 -9.28 3.87 17.56
N ALA A 134 -9.67 3.55 16.32
CA ALA A 134 -11.02 3.85 15.85
C ALA A 134 -12.09 3.11 16.66
N ILE A 135 -11.87 1.83 16.98
CA ILE A 135 -12.77 1.01 17.80
C ILE A 135 -12.88 1.57 19.22
N THR A 136 -11.78 2.00 19.84
CA THR A 136 -11.81 2.58 21.17
C THR A 136 -12.53 3.92 21.21
N ILE A 137 -12.40 4.75 20.17
CA ILE A 137 -13.15 6.01 20.04
C ILE A 137 -14.65 5.74 19.92
N VAL A 138 -15.06 4.86 19.01
CA VAL A 138 -16.47 4.52 18.81
C VAL A 138 -17.05 3.84 20.04
N GLY A 139 -16.32 2.89 20.64
CA GLY A 139 -16.70 2.26 21.90
C GLY A 139 -16.86 3.27 23.03
N GLY A 140 -16.00 4.29 23.08
CA GLY A 140 -16.09 5.41 24.02
C GLY A 140 -17.41 6.17 23.94
N TRP A 141 -17.98 6.33 22.74
CA TRP A 141 -19.31 6.93 22.56
C TRP A 141 -20.43 6.07 23.14
N PHE A 142 -20.24 4.75 23.21
CA PHE A 142 -21.15 3.81 23.84
C PHE A 142 -20.78 3.46 25.29
N GLY A 143 -19.86 4.21 25.92
CA GLY A 143 -19.47 4.04 27.32
C GLY A 143 -18.43 2.95 27.59
N TRP A 144 -17.82 2.36 26.56
CA TRP A 144 -16.68 1.46 26.73
C TRP A 144 -15.43 2.27 27.10
N ARG A 145 -14.79 1.90 28.21
CA ARG A 145 -13.46 2.40 28.58
C ARG A 145 -12.46 1.26 28.40
N PRO A 146 -11.66 1.26 27.32
CA PRO A 146 -10.59 0.28 27.19
C PRO A 146 -9.61 0.46 28.35
N THR A 147 -9.34 -0.61 29.10
CA THR A 147 -8.25 -0.63 30.08
C THR A 147 -6.93 -0.32 29.36
N PRO A 148 -6.18 0.71 29.77
CA PRO A 148 -4.86 0.98 29.21
C PRO A 148 -3.98 -0.24 29.42
N SER A 149 -3.45 -0.82 28.35
CA SER A 149 -2.44 -1.87 28.45
C SER A 149 -1.15 -1.24 28.97
N GLU A 150 -0.76 -1.64 30.17
CA GLU A 150 0.41 -1.22 30.94
C GLU A 150 1.72 -1.75 30.33
N GLN A 151 1.98 -1.48 29.04
CA GLN A 151 3.12 -2.07 28.35
C GLN A 151 4.06 -1.13 27.60
N ASP A 152 3.81 0.18 27.61
CA ASP A 152 4.78 1.16 27.06
C ASP A 152 4.77 2.46 27.88
N ILE A 153 4.99 2.37 29.18
CA ILE A 153 5.69 3.45 29.87
C ILE A 153 7.17 3.11 29.69
N PRO A 154 7.94 3.85 28.87
CA PRO A 154 9.38 3.83 29.06
C PRO A 154 9.57 4.29 30.49
N VAL A 155 10.02 3.39 31.35
CA VAL A 155 10.48 3.69 32.70
C VAL A 155 11.62 4.68 32.53
N LEU A 156 11.27 5.96 32.36
CA LEU A 156 12.04 7.09 32.80
C LEU A 156 12.07 6.90 34.30
N GLU A 157 13.05 6.08 34.69
CA GLU A 157 13.81 6.15 35.92
C GLU A 157 13.39 7.40 36.69
N SER A 158 12.69 7.17 37.79
CA SER A 158 12.41 8.18 38.80
C SER A 158 13.71 8.90 39.10
N MET A 159 13.92 10.04 38.44
CA MET A 159 15.04 10.92 38.68
C MET A 159 14.81 11.48 40.09
N GLN A 160 15.35 10.75 41.06
CA GLN A 160 15.26 11.04 42.46
C GLN A 160 16.14 12.27 42.70
N PHE A 161 15.51 13.45 42.70
CA PHE A 161 16.14 14.65 43.21
C PHE A 161 16.35 14.47 44.72
N GLY A 162 17.56 14.07 45.11
CA GLY A 162 17.99 14.11 46.49
C GLY A 162 17.97 15.55 47.04
N PRO A 163 17.80 15.73 48.35
CA PRO A 163 17.73 17.06 48.95
C PRO A 163 19.01 17.85 48.65
N ARG A 164 18.82 19.07 48.17
CA ARG A 164 19.87 20.09 48.00
C ARG A 164 20.61 20.23 49.34
N ARG A 165 21.91 19.95 49.32
CA ARG A 165 22.81 20.18 50.46
C ARG A 165 22.83 21.69 50.73
N GLU A 166 22.27 22.10 51.85
CA GLU A 166 22.44 23.44 52.39
C GLU A 166 23.90 23.55 52.87
N GLU A 167 24.70 24.36 52.17
CA GLU A 167 26.00 24.81 52.69
C GLU A 167 25.76 25.96 53.67
N PRO A 168 26.35 25.92 54.87
CA PRO A 168 26.16 26.95 55.86
C PRO A 168 26.95 28.21 55.49
N ASP A 169 26.23 29.32 55.62
CA ASP A 169 26.64 30.70 55.61
C ASP A 169 27.93 30.91 56.42
N SER A 170 29.07 31.09 55.74
CA SER A 170 30.32 31.54 56.35
C SER A 170 30.53 33.01 56.02
N ALA A 171 29.99 33.84 56.91
CA ALA A 171 30.65 34.98 57.54
C ALA A 171 31.77 35.68 56.72
N SER A 172 31.44 36.91 56.30
CA SER A 172 32.24 38.13 56.54
C SER A 172 33.76 38.02 56.44
N LEU A 173 34.33 38.65 55.42
CA LEU A 173 35.53 39.50 55.48
C LEU A 173 35.72 40.05 54.08
N ASP A 174 35.24 41.27 53.85
CA ASP A 174 35.81 42.25 52.91
C ASP A 174 35.16 43.59 53.25
N ALA A 175 35.49 44.06 54.44
CA ALA A 175 35.47 45.47 54.74
C ALA A 175 36.73 46.09 54.12
N GLU A 176 36.54 47.24 53.48
CA GLU A 176 37.54 48.30 53.36
C GLU A 176 38.59 48.16 52.23
N MET A 177 38.28 48.76 51.08
CA MET A 177 39.13 49.84 50.55
C MET A 177 38.41 50.64 49.46
N GLY A 178 38.24 51.95 49.71
CA GLY A 178 38.38 52.95 48.65
C GLY A 178 37.11 53.60 48.09
N MET A 179 36.37 54.31 48.93
CA MET A 179 35.63 55.53 48.56
C MET A 179 36.61 56.58 47.98
N TRP A 180 36.24 57.24 46.86
CA TRP A 180 36.43 58.64 46.42
C TRP A 180 36.00 58.68 44.93
N VAL A 181 34.73 58.90 44.56
CA VAL A 181 34.04 60.18 44.28
C VAL A 181 34.84 61.15 43.39
N ASP A 182 34.22 61.45 42.24
CA ASP A 182 34.50 62.42 41.16
C ASP A 182 35.39 61.99 39.97
#